data_AF-A0A925PRW8-F1
#
_entry.id   AF-A0A925PRW8-F1
#
_cell.length_a   1.000
_cell.length_b   1.000
_cell.length_c   1.000
_cell.angle_alpha   90.00
_cell.angle_beta   90.00
_cell.angle_gamma   90.00
#
_symmetry.space_group_name_H-M   'P 1'
#
loop_
_entity.id
_entity.type
_entity.pdbx_description
1 polymer ?
#
loop_
_entity_poly.entity_id
_entity_poly.type
_entity_poly.pdbx_seq_one_letter_code
_entity_poly.pdbx_strand_id
1 'polypeptide(L)'
;MRPCLVALLLSLFACTPAIAGSCVGANSRTGQSQTVQEVYRTGISHPRRFFAEATHDRASGRPQIVYYGRYGTAPGYFKSFIRNHECCHHNGHKDEIAANCCALRRMGLSASGLAAVRTYIVSKDVNSETAIDYSGQGSLFWSKTASRCFGSAQR
;
A
#
# COMPACT_ATOMS: atom_id res chain seq x y z
N MET A 1 8.91 -17.34 61.62
CA MET A 1 9.74 -17.24 60.40
C MET A 1 8.87 -17.56 59.19
N ARG A 2 8.51 -16.55 58.38
CA ARG A 2 7.74 -16.69 57.14
C ARG A 2 8.58 -16.04 56.03
N PRO A 3 8.97 -16.75 54.96
CA PRO A 3 9.64 -16.11 53.84
C PRO A 3 8.60 -15.34 53.01
N CYS A 4 8.85 -14.06 52.81
CA CYS A 4 8.14 -13.24 51.82
C CYS A 4 8.49 -13.74 50.41
N LEU A 5 7.47 -14.11 49.65
CA LEU A 5 7.55 -14.37 48.22
C LEU A 5 7.93 -13.07 47.49
N VAL A 6 9.07 -13.11 46.81
CA VAL A 6 9.48 -12.12 45.82
C VAL A 6 8.63 -12.33 44.57
N ALA A 7 7.71 -11.39 44.30
CA ALA A 7 6.97 -11.37 43.05
C ALA A 7 7.85 -10.76 41.95
N LEU A 8 8.33 -11.62 41.04
CA LEU A 8 8.97 -11.22 39.80
C LEU A 8 7.90 -10.59 38.87
N LEU A 9 7.90 -9.27 38.74
CA LEU A 9 7.16 -8.56 37.71
C LEU A 9 7.91 -8.73 36.38
N LEU A 10 7.54 -9.76 35.61
CA LEU A 10 7.90 -9.86 34.20
C LEU A 10 7.16 -8.76 33.43
N SER A 11 7.89 -7.67 33.14
CA SER A 11 7.48 -6.65 32.19
C SER A 11 7.37 -7.27 30.79
N LEU A 12 6.16 -7.71 30.45
CA LEU A 12 5.76 -7.99 29.09
C LEU A 12 5.88 -6.68 28.31
N PHE A 13 6.97 -6.53 27.55
CA PHE A 13 7.01 -5.63 26.42
C PHE A 13 5.90 -6.06 25.46
N ALA A 14 4.71 -5.46 25.62
CA ALA A 14 3.69 -5.52 24.60
C ALA A 14 4.29 -4.83 23.37
N CYS A 15 4.71 -5.63 22.39
CA CYS A 15 4.81 -5.16 21.01
C CYS A 15 3.41 -4.68 20.63
N THR A 16 3.12 -3.39 20.85
CA THR A 16 1.99 -2.75 20.23
C THR A 16 2.22 -2.87 18.72
N PRO A 17 1.41 -3.64 17.98
CA PRO A 17 1.53 -3.64 16.54
C PRO A 17 1.33 -2.18 16.10
N ALA A 18 2.27 -1.67 15.31
CA ALA A 18 2.14 -0.37 14.68
C ALA A 18 0.77 -0.34 14.02
N ILE A 19 -0.14 0.49 14.54
CA ILE A 19 -1.47 0.66 13.98
C ILE A 19 -1.24 1.11 12.55
N ALA A 20 -1.50 0.22 11.59
CA ALA A 20 -1.43 0.57 10.18
C ALA A 20 -2.35 1.77 10.00
N GLY A 21 -1.76 2.95 9.75
CA GLY A 21 -2.48 4.22 9.81
C GLY A 21 -3.81 4.12 9.08
N SER A 22 -4.90 4.52 9.74
CA SER A 22 -6.25 4.38 9.21
C SER A 22 -6.32 4.99 7.82
N CYS A 23 -6.74 4.20 6.82
CA CYS A 23 -6.93 4.75 5.50
C CYS A 23 -8.26 5.49 5.47
N VAL A 24 -8.19 6.80 5.25
CA VAL A 24 -9.34 7.69 5.20
C VAL A 24 -9.36 8.41 3.84
N GLY A 25 -10.57 8.72 3.38
CA GLY A 25 -10.80 9.48 2.16
C GLY A 25 -12.07 10.30 2.28
N ALA A 26 -12.26 11.27 1.39
CA ALA A 26 -13.51 12.02 1.33
C ALA A 26 -14.59 11.19 0.65
N ASN A 27 -15.79 11.17 1.23
CA ASN A 27 -16.98 10.68 0.56
C ASN A 27 -17.26 11.57 -0.66
N SER A 28 -17.41 10.98 -1.85
CA SER A 28 -17.55 11.73 -3.10
C SER A 28 -18.91 12.45 -3.24
N ARG A 29 -19.90 12.11 -2.41
CA ARG A 29 -21.22 12.75 -2.40
C ARG A 29 -21.37 13.78 -1.28
N THR A 30 -20.83 13.51 -0.10
CA THR A 30 -21.02 14.37 1.08
C THR A 30 -19.79 15.18 1.48
N GLY A 31 -18.61 14.88 0.93
CA GLY A 31 -17.33 15.49 1.30
C GLY A 31 -16.79 15.08 2.67
N GLN A 32 -17.56 14.34 3.48
CA GLN A 32 -17.15 13.92 4.82
C GLN A 32 -15.98 12.94 4.75
N SER A 33 -15.01 13.09 5.65
CA SER A 33 -13.94 12.12 5.81
C SER A 33 -14.50 10.81 6.38
N GLN A 34 -14.22 9.69 5.71
CA GLN A 34 -14.68 8.37 6.09
C GLN A 34 -13.54 7.35 5.95
N THR A 35 -13.58 6.30 6.77
CA THR A 35 -12.69 5.16 6.59
C THR A 35 -12.96 4.50 5.24
N VAL A 36 -11.88 4.33 4.49
CA VAL A 36 -11.88 3.67 3.19
C VAL A 36 -12.32 2.22 3.37
N GLN A 37 -13.30 1.81 2.58
CA GLN A 37 -13.80 0.45 2.57
C GLN A 37 -12.93 -0.41 1.65
N GLU A 38 -12.41 -1.50 2.18
CA GLU A 38 -11.67 -2.49 1.39
C GLU A 38 -12.63 -3.53 0.80
N VAL A 39 -12.58 -3.70 -0.52
CA VAL A 39 -13.48 -4.59 -1.28
C VAL A 39 -12.64 -5.59 -2.06
N TYR A 40 -12.87 -6.88 -1.85
CA TYR A 40 -12.08 -7.94 -2.46
C TYR A 40 -12.85 -8.63 -3.59
N ARG A 41 -12.40 -8.48 -4.83
CA ARG A 41 -12.94 -9.11 -6.05
C ARG A 41 -12.01 -10.21 -6.53
N THR A 42 -11.77 -11.20 -5.68
CA THR A 42 -10.75 -12.24 -5.84
C THR A 42 -10.96 -13.19 -7.02
N GLY A 43 -12.16 -13.24 -7.61
CA GLY A 43 -12.47 -14.03 -8.81
C GLY A 43 -12.50 -13.24 -10.12
N ILE A 44 -12.28 -11.92 -10.10
CA ILE A 44 -12.38 -11.07 -11.29
C ILE A 44 -10.97 -10.66 -11.74
N SER A 45 -10.59 -11.08 -12.96
CA SER A 45 -9.41 -10.53 -13.63
C SER A 45 -9.75 -9.16 -14.21
N HIS A 46 -9.11 -8.11 -13.70
CA HIS A 46 -9.25 -6.78 -14.30
C HIS A 46 -8.56 -6.76 -15.69
N PRO A 47 -9.16 -6.17 -16.74
CA PRO A 47 -8.57 -6.13 -18.09
C PRO A 47 -7.21 -5.44 -18.13
N ARG A 48 -6.96 -4.49 -17.21
CA ARG A 48 -5.66 -3.82 -17.03
C ARG A 48 -4.73 -4.50 -16.02
N ARG A 49 -4.93 -5.77 -15.67
CA ARG A 49 -4.09 -6.55 -14.72
C ARG A 49 -3.74 -5.84 -13.39
N PHE A 50 -4.58 -4.92 -12.89
CA PHE A 50 -4.32 -4.19 -11.65
C PHE A 50 -4.30 -5.10 -10.43
N PHE A 51 -3.51 -4.72 -9.41
CA PHE A 51 -3.59 -5.33 -8.09
C PHE A 51 -4.75 -4.74 -7.30
N ALA A 52 -4.94 -3.43 -7.35
CA ALA A 52 -6.02 -2.72 -6.69
C ALA A 52 -6.39 -1.43 -7.44
N GLU A 53 -7.43 -0.74 -6.97
CA GLU A 53 -7.86 0.57 -7.46
C GLU A 53 -8.53 1.36 -6.33
N ALA A 54 -8.12 2.61 -6.15
CA ALA A 54 -8.84 3.61 -5.37
C ALA A 54 -10.07 4.12 -6.12
N THR A 55 -11.26 3.95 -5.54
CA THR A 55 -12.53 4.32 -6.16
C THR A 55 -13.56 4.74 -5.10
N HIS A 56 -14.79 4.99 -5.51
CA HIS A 56 -15.91 5.25 -4.60
C HIS A 56 -17.07 4.33 -4.92
N ASP A 57 -17.78 3.90 -3.87
CA ASP A 57 -19.05 3.21 -4.03
C ASP A 57 -20.02 4.10 -4.82
N ARG A 58 -20.54 3.60 -5.94
CA ARG A 58 -21.40 4.42 -6.81
C ARG A 58 -22.69 4.85 -6.13
N ALA A 59 -23.23 4.07 -5.20
CA ALA A 59 -24.51 4.39 -4.54
C ALA A 59 -24.32 5.37 -3.38
N SER A 60 -23.38 5.09 -2.48
CA SER A 60 -23.19 5.83 -1.23
C SER A 60 -22.08 6.90 -1.29
N GLY A 61 -21.24 6.90 -2.33
CA GLY A 61 -20.07 7.78 -2.42
C GLY A 61 -18.97 7.44 -1.42
N ARG A 62 -19.06 6.32 -0.70
CA ARG A 62 -18.07 5.90 0.29
C ARG A 62 -16.74 5.59 -0.41
N PRO A 63 -15.59 6.10 0.07
CA PRO A 63 -14.30 5.80 -0.54
C PRO A 63 -13.97 4.30 -0.36
N GLN A 64 -13.42 3.70 -1.41
CA GLN A 64 -13.15 2.27 -1.53
C GLN A 64 -11.74 2.01 -2.08
N ILE A 65 -11.14 0.91 -1.63
CA ILE A 65 -10.05 0.24 -2.35
C ILE A 65 -10.58 -1.10 -2.83
N VAL A 66 -10.59 -1.31 -4.14
CA VAL A 66 -11.01 -2.57 -4.74
C VAL A 66 -9.78 -3.40 -5.08
N TYR A 67 -9.64 -4.58 -4.49
CA TYR A 67 -8.56 -5.54 -4.76
C TYR A 67 -9.00 -6.60 -5.76
N TYR A 68 -8.15 -6.92 -6.74
CA TYR A 68 -8.43 -7.90 -7.79
C TYR A 68 -7.66 -9.22 -7.58
N GLY A 69 -7.91 -10.24 -8.41
CA GLY A 69 -7.36 -11.59 -8.22
C GLY A 69 -5.84 -11.67 -7.99
N ARG A 70 -5.04 -10.83 -8.68
CA ARG A 70 -3.57 -10.80 -8.50
C ARG A 70 -3.13 -10.30 -7.12
N TYR A 71 -3.96 -9.52 -6.42
CA TYR A 71 -3.66 -9.08 -5.06
C TYR A 71 -3.53 -10.25 -4.11
N GLY A 72 -4.41 -11.26 -4.24
CA GLY A 72 -4.41 -12.43 -3.37
C GLY A 72 -3.09 -13.20 -3.36
N THR A 73 -2.39 -13.25 -4.51
CA THR A 73 -1.13 -13.99 -4.68
C THR A 73 0.13 -13.18 -4.35
N ALA A 74 -0.01 -11.88 -4.08
CA ALA A 74 1.12 -11.04 -3.73
C ALA A 74 1.67 -11.33 -2.31
N PRO A 75 2.98 -11.14 -2.08
CA PRO A 75 3.57 -11.23 -0.76
C PRO A 75 3.07 -10.10 0.14
N GLY A 76 3.07 -10.33 1.46
CA GLY A 76 2.49 -9.41 2.45
C GLY A 76 3.04 -7.99 2.40
N TYR A 77 4.35 -7.82 2.21
CA TYR A 77 4.97 -6.50 2.09
C TYR A 77 4.44 -5.73 0.87
N PHE A 78 4.20 -6.42 -0.24
CA PHE A 78 3.70 -5.80 -1.46
C PHE A 78 2.20 -5.50 -1.37
N LYS A 79 1.43 -6.38 -0.73
CA LYS A 79 0.02 -6.12 -0.36
C LYS A 79 -0.11 -4.84 0.47
N SER A 80 0.79 -4.65 1.44
CA SER A 80 0.87 -3.43 2.26
C SER A 80 1.24 -2.19 1.43
N PHE A 81 2.20 -2.33 0.51
CA PHE A 81 2.55 -1.26 -0.43
C PHE A 81 1.36 -0.82 -1.29
N ILE A 82 0.70 -1.77 -1.96
CA ILE A 82 -0.48 -1.48 -2.79
C ILE A 82 -1.58 -0.82 -1.96
N ARG A 83 -1.89 -1.33 -0.76
CA ARG A 83 -2.87 -0.71 0.12
C ARG A 83 -2.52 0.74 0.46
N ASN A 84 -1.28 1.02 0.83
CA ASN A 84 -0.85 2.38 1.16
C ASN A 84 -0.84 3.29 -0.08
N HIS A 85 -0.49 2.77 -1.25
CA HIS A 85 -0.54 3.49 -2.52
C HIS A 85 -1.97 3.93 -2.84
N GLU A 86 -2.94 3.02 -2.85
CA GLU A 86 -4.34 3.37 -3.11
C GLU A 86 -4.90 4.31 -2.04
N CYS A 87 -4.42 4.18 -0.80
CA CYS A 87 -4.77 5.12 0.24
C CYS A 87 -4.26 6.54 -0.03
N CYS A 88 -3.10 6.69 -0.65
CA CYS A 88 -2.54 7.98 -1.00
C CYS A 88 -3.35 8.67 -2.11
N HIS A 89 -3.95 7.91 -3.04
CA HIS A 89 -4.92 8.44 -4.00
C HIS A 89 -6.14 9.07 -3.29
N HIS A 90 -6.68 8.41 -2.27
CA HIS A 90 -7.76 8.96 -1.42
C HIS A 90 -7.35 10.21 -0.62
N ASN A 91 -6.06 10.42 -0.40
CA ASN A 91 -5.49 11.60 0.24
C ASN A 91 -5.03 12.68 -0.76
N GLY A 92 -5.47 12.59 -2.03
CA GLY A 92 -5.28 13.63 -3.03
C GLY A 92 -4.05 13.46 -3.94
N HIS A 93 -3.27 12.38 -3.78
CA HIS A 93 -2.11 12.11 -4.64
C HIS A 93 -2.50 11.45 -5.96
N LYS A 94 -3.14 12.20 -6.88
CA LYS A 94 -3.67 11.66 -8.16
C LYS A 94 -2.61 11.10 -9.13
N ASP A 95 -1.35 11.52 -8.97
CA ASP A 95 -0.23 11.02 -9.78
C ASP A 95 0.33 9.73 -9.14
N GLU A 96 0.51 8.71 -9.96
CA GLU A 96 0.93 7.37 -9.54
C GLU A 96 2.32 7.37 -8.87
N ILE A 97 3.22 8.25 -9.32
CA ILE A 97 4.55 8.39 -8.70
C ILE A 97 4.41 9.08 -7.34
N ALA A 98 3.59 10.12 -7.23
CA ALA A 98 3.30 10.77 -5.96
C ALA A 98 2.64 9.82 -4.95
N ALA A 99 1.69 8.98 -5.40
CA ALA A 99 1.06 7.95 -4.59
C ALA A 99 2.07 6.90 -4.10
N ASN A 100 2.99 6.44 -4.97
CA ASN A 100 4.11 5.58 -4.55
C ASN A 100 4.99 6.24 -3.47
N CYS A 101 5.41 7.49 -3.67
CA CYS A 101 6.24 8.18 -2.69
C CYS A 101 5.53 8.39 -1.35
N CYS A 102 4.24 8.68 -1.37
CA CYS A 102 3.42 8.72 -0.17
C CYS A 102 3.37 7.34 0.51
N ALA A 103 3.14 6.26 -0.24
CA ALA A 103 3.07 4.91 0.30
C ALA A 103 4.37 4.47 0.98
N LEU A 104 5.51 4.64 0.29
CA LEU A 104 6.82 4.24 0.80
C LEU A 104 7.19 5.00 2.08
N ARG A 105 6.85 6.30 2.15
CA ARG A 105 7.02 7.11 3.37
C ARG A 105 6.13 6.63 4.51
N ARG A 106 4.84 6.36 4.25
CA ARG A 106 3.90 5.84 5.26
C ARG A 106 4.32 4.50 5.83
N MET A 107 4.95 3.65 5.01
CA MET A 107 5.41 2.33 5.43
C MET A 107 6.71 2.35 6.25
N GLY A 108 7.51 3.43 6.16
CA GLY A 108 8.78 3.55 6.91
C GLY A 108 9.74 2.38 6.65
N LEU A 109 9.81 1.88 5.41
CA LEU A 109 10.58 0.70 5.08
C LEU A 109 12.09 0.92 5.25
N SER A 110 12.79 -0.10 5.75
CA SER A 110 14.26 -0.18 5.67
C SER A 110 14.73 -0.23 4.21
N ALA A 111 16.02 0.00 3.97
CA ALA A 111 16.62 -0.16 2.64
C ALA A 111 16.36 -1.56 2.04
N SER A 112 16.40 -2.62 2.85
CA SER A 112 16.08 -3.98 2.42
C SER A 112 14.59 -4.16 2.07
N GLY A 113 13.68 -3.52 2.82
CA GLY A 113 12.24 -3.51 2.50
C GLY A 113 11.95 -2.77 1.20
N LEU A 114 12.60 -1.63 0.97
CA LEU A 114 12.52 -0.89 -0.31
C LEU A 114 13.02 -1.74 -1.47
N ALA A 115 14.14 -2.44 -1.31
CA ALA A 115 14.68 -3.34 -2.32
C ALA A 115 13.72 -4.51 -2.62
N ALA A 116 13.05 -5.08 -1.60
CA ALA A 116 12.07 -6.15 -1.80
C ALA A 116 10.85 -5.69 -2.61
N VAL A 117 10.31 -4.50 -2.31
CA VAL A 117 9.21 -3.90 -3.09
C VAL A 117 9.64 -3.65 -4.54
N ARG A 118 10.82 -3.05 -4.75
CA ARG A 118 11.41 -2.84 -6.08
C ARG A 118 11.49 -4.14 -6.88
N THR A 119 12.14 -5.16 -6.31
CA THR A 119 12.38 -6.44 -6.98
C THR A 119 11.07 -7.10 -7.37
N TYR A 120 10.06 -7.07 -6.48
CA TYR A 120 8.77 -7.65 -6.78
C TYR A 120 8.06 -6.91 -7.93
N ILE A 121 7.98 -5.58 -7.90
CA ILE A 121 7.40 -4.76 -8.97
C ILE A 121 8.07 -5.08 -10.29
N VAL A 122 9.40 -4.99 -10.35
CA VAL A 122 10.16 -5.26 -11.57
C VAL A 122 9.86 -6.68 -12.06
N SER A 123 9.98 -7.71 -11.22
CA SER A 123 9.77 -9.12 -11.61
C SER A 123 8.35 -9.44 -12.12
N LYS A 124 7.32 -8.76 -11.59
CA LYS A 124 5.92 -8.97 -12.00
C LYS A 124 5.53 -8.13 -13.21
N ASP A 125 6.34 -7.14 -13.58
CA ASP A 125 6.11 -6.29 -14.73
C ASP A 125 6.91 -6.71 -15.97
N VAL A 126 8.09 -7.36 -15.84
CA VAL A 126 8.80 -7.95 -17.01
C VAL A 126 7.97 -9.02 -17.73
N ASN A 127 6.90 -9.53 -17.10
CA ASN A 127 5.99 -10.54 -17.63
C ASN A 127 4.60 -9.95 -18.01
N SER A 128 4.49 -8.62 -18.08
CA SER A 128 3.26 -7.88 -18.33
C SER A 128 3.20 -7.41 -19.79
N GLU A 129 2.71 -8.25 -20.70
CA GLU A 129 2.42 -7.88 -22.11
C GLU A 129 1.34 -6.78 -22.23
N THR A 130 0.69 -6.40 -21.13
CA THR A 130 -0.27 -5.31 -21.09
C THR A 130 0.45 -3.98 -20.93
N ALA A 131 0.49 -3.20 -22.01
CA ALA A 131 0.79 -1.77 -21.99
C ALA A 131 -0.28 -1.04 -21.17
N ILE A 132 -0.16 -1.06 -19.85
CA ILE A 132 -0.91 -0.13 -19.01
C ILE A 132 -0.20 1.20 -19.14
N ASP A 133 -0.98 2.23 -19.48
CA ASP A 133 -0.61 3.62 -19.73
C ASP A 133 -0.13 4.37 -18.46
N TYR A 134 0.59 3.67 -17.58
CA TYR A 134 1.54 4.31 -16.68
C TYR A 134 2.68 4.81 -17.57
N SER A 135 3.14 6.04 -17.39
CA SER A 135 4.16 6.70 -18.22
C SER A 135 5.57 6.05 -18.21
N GLY A 136 5.68 4.75 -17.93
CA GLY A 136 6.81 3.84 -18.01
C GLY A 136 6.40 2.47 -17.44
N GLN A 137 6.94 1.37 -17.95
CA GLN A 137 6.72 0.02 -17.37
C GLN A 137 7.78 -0.29 -16.32
N GLY A 138 7.42 -1.02 -15.26
CA GLY A 138 8.26 -1.81 -14.36
C GLY A 138 9.51 -1.12 -13.85
N SER A 139 10.60 -1.29 -14.58
CA SER A 139 11.89 -0.68 -14.29
C SER A 139 11.89 0.84 -14.49
N LEU A 140 11.22 1.36 -15.51
CA LEU A 140 11.09 2.80 -15.79
C LEU A 140 10.14 3.48 -14.80
N PHE A 141 9.01 2.84 -14.51
CA PHE A 141 8.08 3.31 -13.47
C PHE A 141 8.76 3.39 -12.10
N TRP A 142 9.50 2.33 -11.75
CA TRP A 142 10.24 2.30 -10.51
C TRP A 142 11.42 3.27 -10.51
N SER A 143 12.16 3.43 -11.61
CA SER A 143 13.27 4.40 -11.68
C SER A 143 12.79 5.84 -11.48
N LYS A 144 11.64 6.19 -12.06
CA LYS A 144 10.99 7.49 -11.83
C LYS A 144 10.54 7.64 -10.38
N THR A 145 9.95 6.58 -9.81
CA THR A 145 9.57 6.53 -8.39
C THR A 145 10.79 6.73 -7.49
N ALA A 146 11.84 5.92 -7.64
CA ALA A 146 13.05 6.00 -6.84
C ALA A 146 13.72 7.39 -6.95
N SER A 147 13.87 7.92 -8.16
CA SER A 147 14.43 9.26 -8.37
C SER A 147 13.61 10.36 -7.69
N ARG A 148 12.28 10.22 -7.62
CA ARG A 148 11.39 11.25 -7.06
C ARG A 148 11.19 11.10 -5.55
N CYS A 149 11.18 9.87 -5.03
CA CYS A 149 10.94 9.61 -3.62
C CYS A 149 12.22 9.68 -2.77
N PHE A 150 13.38 9.35 -3.35
CA PHE A 150 14.65 9.20 -2.63
C PHE A 150 15.80 10.05 -3.18
N GLY A 151 15.58 10.78 -4.28
CA GLY A 151 16.59 11.61 -4.94
C GLY A 151 17.56 10.80 -5.83
N SER A 152 18.52 11.49 -6.44
CA SER A 152 19.46 10.92 -7.43
C SER A 152 20.46 9.90 -6.86
N ALA A 153 20.60 9.81 -5.54
CA ALA A 153 21.67 9.06 -4.86
C ALA A 153 21.42 7.53 -4.76
N GLN A 154 20.29 7.04 -5.29
CA GLN A 154 19.92 5.62 -5.23
C GLN A 154 19.65 5.00 -6.62
N ARG A 155 20.19 5.58 -7.70
CA ARG A 155 20.11 5.00 -9.05
C ARG A 155 20.93 3.70 -9.14
#